data_AF-A0A971ULD6-F1
#
_entry.id   AF-A0A971ULD6-F1
#
_cell.length_a   1.000
_cell.length_b   1.000
_cell.length_c   1.000
_cell.angle_alpha   90.00
_cell.angle_beta   90.00
_cell.angle_gamma   90.00
#
_symmetry.space_group_name_H-M   'P 1'
#
loop_
_entity.id
_entity.type
_entity.pdbx_description
1 polymer ?
#
loop_
_entity_poly.entity_id
_entity_poly.type
_entity_poly.pdbx_seq_one_letter_code
_entity_poly.pdbx_strand_id
1 'polypeptide(L)' 'MPKRRKFTPEFKARVALALLAGEHTQAEVCKSHHVLPQQVKRWREELEANAHSAFGG' A
#
# COMPACT_ATOMS: atom_id res chain seq x y z
N MET A 1 23.53 4.73 6.09
CA MET A 1 22.21 5.26 5.64
C MET A 1 21.29 4.07 5.38
N PRO A 2 20.08 4.00 5.97
CA PRO A 2 19.22 2.84 5.77
C PRO A 2 18.84 2.75 4.30
N LYS A 3 19.17 1.60 3.69
CA LYS A 3 18.93 1.29 2.28
C LYS A 3 17.41 1.27 2.09
N ARG A 4 16.84 2.40 1.62
CA ARG A 4 15.40 2.53 1.38
C ARG A 4 14.99 1.45 0.39
N ARG A 5 14.30 0.41 0.88
CA ARG A 5 13.67 -0.61 0.05
C ARG A 5 12.71 0.11 -0.88
N LYS A 6 13.04 0.15 -2.17
CA LYS A 6 12.18 0.74 -3.20
C LYS A 6 11.12 -0.29 -3.54
N PHE A 7 9.88 -0.01 -3.15
CA PHE A 7 8.73 -0.77 -3.61
C PHE A 7 8.21 -0.15 -4.90
N THR A 8 7.89 -0.98 -5.90
CA THR A 8 7.34 -0.51 -7.16
C THR A 8 5.94 0.10 -6.94
N PRO A 9 5.51 1.07 -7.78
CA PRO A 9 4.17 1.64 -7.68
C PRO A 9 3.08 0.57 -7.74
N GLU A 10 3.25 -0.42 -8.61
CA GLU A 10 2.36 -1.57 -8.76
C GLU A 10 2.23 -2.39 -7.47
N PHE A 11 3.35 -2.66 -6.79
CA PHE A 11 3.32 -3.39 -5.53
C PHE A 11 2.55 -2.62 -4.44
N LYS A 12 2.79 -1.31 -4.34
CA LYS A 12 2.07 -0.46 -3.38
C LYS A 12 0.57 -0.44 -3.66
N ALA A 13 0.19 -0.31 -4.93
CA ALA A 13 -1.20 -0.31 -5.35
C ALA A 13 -1.88 -1.64 -5.03
N ARG A 14 -1.23 -2.78 -5.33
CA ARG A 14 -1.78 -4.11 -5.05
C ARG A 14 -1.97 -4.36 -3.56
N VAL A 15 -1.00 -3.94 -2.73
CA VAL A 15 -1.12 -4.00 -1.27
C VAL A 15 -2.25 -3.10 -0.76
N ALA A 16 -2.32 -1.85 -1.22
CA ALA A 16 -3.37 -0.92 -0.81
C ALA A 16 -4.76 -1.42 -1.21
N LEU A 17 -4.91 -1.98 -2.41
CA LEU A 17 -6.15 -2.58 -2.89
C LEU A 17 -6.56 -3.80 -2.06
N ALA A 18 -5.64 -4.71 -1.75
CA ALA A 18 -5.93 -5.88 -0.92
C ALA A 18 -6.41 -5.50 0.49
N LEU A 19 -5.89 -4.40 1.04
CA LEU A 19 -6.32 -3.86 2.34
C LEU A 19 -7.70 -3.21 2.27
N LEU A 20 -8.01 -2.52 1.17
CA LEU A 20 -9.32 -1.91 0.94
C LEU A 20 -10.39 -2.96 0.65
N ALA A 21 -10.02 -4.02 -0.06
CA ALA A 21 -10.89 -5.17 -0.34
C ALA A 21 -11.14 -6.05 0.90
N GLY A 22 -10.33 -5.91 1.94
CA GLY A 22 -10.41 -6.72 3.16
C GLY A 22 -9.89 -8.15 2.99
N GLU A 23 -9.20 -8.45 1.88
CA GLU A 23 -8.61 -9.78 1.61
C GLU A 23 -7.42 -10.07 2.53
N HIS A 24 -6.67 -9.04 2.90
CA HIS A 24 -5.53 -9.14 3.80
C HIS A 24 -5.58 -8.05 4.85
N THR A 25 -5.22 -8.39 6.08
CA THR A 25 -5.06 -7.40 7.14
C THR A 25 -3.71 -6.71 7.04
N GLN A 26 -3.62 -5.50 7.59
CA GLN A 26 -2.38 -4.73 7.64
C GLN A 26 -1.23 -5.53 8.31
N ALA A 27 -1.55 -6.33 9.33
CA ALA A 27 -0.60 -7.16 10.04
C ALA A 27 -0.06 -8.31 9.18
N GLU A 28 -0.90 -8.96 8.40
CA GLU A 28 -0.50 -10.04 7.47
C GLU A 28 0.40 -9.50 6.37
N VAL A 29 0.02 -8.38 5.74
CA VAL A 29 0.86 -7.72 4.73
C VAL A 29 2.23 -7.36 5.30
N CYS A 30 2.27 -6.81 6.51
CA CYS A 30 3.52 -6.45 7.18
C CYS A 30 4.41 -7.69 7.40
N LYS A 31 3.83 -8.81 7.83
CA LYS A 31 4.55 -10.09 8.00
C LYS A 31 5.01 -10.68 6.67
N SER A 32 4.10 -10.86 5.72
CA SER A 32 4.39 -11.52 4.43
C SER A 32 5.43 -10.75 3.61
N HIS A 33 5.29 -9.42 3.54
CA HIS A 33 6.14 -8.60 2.69
C HIS A 33 7.27 -7.88 3.44
N HIS A 34 7.41 -8.11 4.75
CA HIS A 34 8.41 -7.44 5.60
C HIS A 34 8.35 -5.92 5.47
N VAL A 35 7.12 -5.39 5.48
CA VAL A 35 6.81 -3.97 5.35
C VAL A 35 6.44 -3.44 6.72
N LEU A 36 6.82 -2.20 7.01
CA LEU A 36 6.45 -1.54 8.25
C LEU A 36 4.97 -1.11 8.21
N PRO A 37 4.21 -1.21 9.32
CA PRO A 37 2.80 -0.82 9.37
C PRO A 37 2.54 0.62 8.91
N GLN A 38 3.46 1.54 9.25
CA GLN A 38 3.42 2.92 8.80
C GLN A 38 3.51 3.06 7.27
N GLN A 39 4.32 2.24 6.59
CA GLN A 39 4.41 2.28 5.12
C GLN A 39 3.12 1.80 4.48
N VAL A 40 2.55 0.73 5.03
CA VAL A 40 1.28 0.18 4.55
C VAL A 40 0.14 1.19 4.74
N LYS A 41 0.09 1.86 5.89
CA LYS A 41 -0.88 2.94 6.17
C LYS A 41 -0.75 4.06 5.14
N ARG A 42 0.48 4.52 4.91
CA ARG A 42 0.77 5.56 3.93
C ARG A 42 0.34 5.16 2.51
N TRP A 43 0.56 3.92 2.08
CA TRP A 43 0.14 3.49 0.74
C TRP A 43 -1.36 3.47 0.58
N ARG A 44 -2.10 3.09 1.64
CA ARG A 44 -3.56 3.17 1.65
C ARG A 44 -4.03 4.62 1.51
N GLU A 45 -3.46 5.53 2.30
CA GLU A 45 -3.78 6.97 2.23
C GLU A 45 -3.41 7.56 0.85
N GLU A 46 -2.24 7.24 0.30
CA GLU A 46 -1.82 7.67 -1.04
C GLU A 46 -2.77 7.12 -2.11
N LEU A 47 -3.24 5.88 -1.99
CA LEU A 47 -4.20 5.29 -2.93
C LEU A 47 -5.58 5.96 -2.81
N GLU A 48 -6.10 6.16 -1.61
CA GLU A 48 -7.40 6.80 -1.37
C GLU A 48 -7.41 8.25 -1.87
N ALA A 49 -6.33 8.98 -1.58
CA ALA A 49 -6.15 10.35 -2.05
C ALA A 49 -5.96 10.45 -3.57
N ASN A 50 -5.37 9.45 -4.24
CA ASN A 50 -5.24 9.49 -5.71
C ASN A 50 -6.38 8.75 -6.43
N ALA A 51 -7.21 7.98 -5.75
CA ALA A 51 -8.27 7.16 -6.36
C ALA A 51 -9.23 8.01 -7.18
N HIS A 52 -9.54 9.24 -6.73
CA HIS A 52 -10.38 10.17 -7.46
C HIS A 52 -9.84 10.51 -8.86
N SER A 53 -8.51 10.52 -9.04
CA SER A 53 -7.87 10.84 -10.32
C SER A 53 -8.01 9.72 -11.35
N ALA A 54 -8.26 8.48 -10.91
CA ALA A 54 -8.50 7.35 -11.81
C ALA A 54 -9.90 7.42 -12.47
N PHE A 55 -10.82 8.21 -11.91
CA PHE A 55 -12.19 8.35 -12.39
C PHE A 55 -12.52 9.77 -12.90
N GLY A 56 -11.55 10.69 -12.87
CA GLY A 56 -11.69 12.03 -13.45
C GLY A 56 -11.43 11.96 -14.96
N GLY A 57 -12.48 11.72 -15.74
CA GLY A 57 -12.46 11.87 -17.20
C GLY A 57 -12.27 13.30 -17.66
#